data_AF-A0A967SQG0-F1
#
_entry.id   AF-A0A967SQG0-F1
#
_cell.length_a   1.000
_cell.length_b   1.000
_cell.length_c   1.000
_cell.angle_alpha   90.00
_cell.angle_beta   90.00
_cell.angle_gamma   90.00
#
_symmetry.space_group_name_H-M   'P 1'
#
loop_
_entity.id
_entity.type
_entity.pdbx_description
1 polymer ?
#
loop_
_entity_poly.entity_id
_entity_poly.type
_entity_poly.pdbx_seq_one_letter_code
_entity_poly.pdbx_strand_id
1 'polypeptide(L)'
;MIASKLSRPHIGLNAHLFSLNQTYRGAGISWYIYNLLCHLDQMEPSYRYTVFLHERRFQQIQNLTLRYSALSTEKPVVRILWEQFLQPFVLRQAGIDLYHGLAFVAPVAAPCPFVITVYDLSFKRYPEAFKPLNRIYLSIFTEQ
;
A
#
# COMPACT_ATOMS: atom_id res chain seq x y z
N MET A 1 -21.28 -9.25 22.05
CA MET A 1 -20.19 -9.20 23.03
C MET A 1 -18.87 -9.07 22.28
N ILE A 2 -18.35 -7.84 22.13
CA ILE A 2 -17.05 -7.61 21.51
C ILE A 2 -16.03 -7.72 22.63
N ALA A 3 -15.28 -8.82 22.67
CA ALA A 3 -14.14 -8.94 23.56
C ALA A 3 -13.16 -7.82 23.24
N SER A 4 -12.84 -6.98 24.23
CA SER A 4 -11.79 -5.97 24.14
C SER A 4 -10.46 -6.65 23.86
N LYS A 5 -9.98 -6.59 22.61
CA LYS A 5 -8.64 -7.06 22.26
C LYS A 5 -7.64 -6.12 22.94
N LEU A 6 -7.01 -6.58 24.02
CA LEU A 6 -5.91 -5.93 24.75
C LEU A 6 -4.62 -5.76 23.91
N SER A 7 -4.70 -5.85 22.59
CA SER A 7 -3.57 -5.82 21.66
C SER A 7 -3.54 -4.51 20.88
N ARG A 8 -2.37 -3.87 20.87
CA ARG A 8 -2.05 -2.73 19.99
C ARG A 8 -2.52 -3.02 18.55
N PRO A 9 -3.42 -2.22 17.95
CA PRO A 9 -3.89 -2.41 16.59
C PRO A 9 -2.73 -2.57 15.60
N HIS A 10 -2.81 -3.57 14.73
CA HIS A 10 -1.78 -3.85 13.74
C HIS A 10 -2.20 -3.38 12.34
N ILE A 11 -1.56 -2.32 11.86
CA ILE A 11 -1.85 -1.66 10.59
C ILE A 11 -0.85 -2.12 9.53
N GLY A 12 -1.36 -2.55 8.37
CA GLY A 12 -0.57 -2.95 7.21
C GLY A 12 -0.59 -1.87 6.14
N LEU A 13 0.58 -1.39 5.70
CA LEU A 13 0.72 -0.31 4.72
C LEU A 13 1.27 -0.87 3.40
N ASN A 14 0.58 -0.71 2.29
CA ASN A 14 1.10 -1.08 0.97
C ASN A 14 1.84 0.09 0.33
N ALA A 15 3.16 0.01 0.33
CA ALA A 15 4.08 0.95 -0.29
C ALA A 15 4.72 0.38 -1.57
N HIS A 16 4.07 -0.52 -2.31
CA HIS A 16 4.63 -1.06 -3.56
C HIS A 16 4.81 -0.04 -4.68
N LEU A 17 4.15 1.12 -4.60
CA LEU A 17 4.36 2.23 -5.53
C LEU A 17 5.50 3.18 -5.14
N PHE A 18 6.02 3.06 -3.91
CA PHE A 18 7.13 3.88 -3.43
C PHE A 18 8.45 3.50 -4.09
N SER A 19 9.20 4.50 -4.54
CA SER A 19 10.52 4.35 -5.15
C SER A 19 11.42 5.53 -4.78
N LEU A 20 12.71 5.27 -4.56
CA LEU A 20 13.76 6.27 -4.33
C LEU A 20 14.58 6.55 -5.60
N ASN A 21 14.12 6.08 -6.77
CA ASN A 21 14.79 6.36 -8.04
C ASN A 21 14.64 7.83 -8.45
N GLN A 22 15.65 8.40 -9.09
CA GLN A 22 15.64 9.79 -9.62
C GLN A 22 14.81 9.95 -10.92
N THR A 23 13.74 9.17 -11.06
CA THR A 23 12.80 9.23 -12.19
C THR A 23 11.46 9.78 -11.71
N TYR A 24 10.49 9.97 -12.61
CA TYR A 24 9.13 10.36 -12.23
C TYR A 24 8.51 9.44 -11.16
N ARG A 25 8.94 8.16 -11.08
CA ARG A 25 8.47 7.20 -10.07
C ARG A 25 8.91 7.57 -8.65
N GLY A 26 10.00 8.32 -8.49
CA GLY A 26 10.44 8.85 -7.19
C GLY A 26 9.85 10.21 -6.84
N ALA A 27 8.99 10.77 -7.69
CA ALA A 27 8.31 12.03 -7.46
C ALA A 27 6.87 11.82 -6.96
N GLY A 28 6.21 12.91 -6.56
CA GLY A 28 4.77 12.94 -6.23
C GLY A 28 4.38 11.92 -5.16
N ILE A 29 3.67 10.86 -5.57
CA ILE A 29 3.20 9.76 -4.71
C ILE A 29 4.34 9.18 -3.86
N SER A 30 5.53 8.97 -4.43
CA SER A 30 6.66 8.42 -3.67
C SER A 30 7.12 9.35 -2.55
N TRP A 31 7.11 10.66 -2.77
CA TRP A 31 7.41 11.64 -1.72
C TRP A 31 6.34 11.70 -0.65
N TYR A 32 5.07 11.56 -1.02
CA TYR A 32 3.99 11.45 -0.04
C TYR A 32 4.16 10.19 0.81
N ILE A 33 4.39 9.04 0.20
CA ILE A 33 4.61 7.77 0.92
C ILE A 33 5.84 7.88 1.83
N TYR A 34 6.95 8.43 1.33
CA TYR A 34 8.15 8.64 2.13
C TYR A 34 7.87 9.45 3.39
N ASN A 35 7.26 10.64 3.25
CA ASN A 35 6.96 11.49 4.38
C ASN A 35 5.94 10.86 5.34
N LEU A 36 4.92 10.15 4.82
CA LEU A 36 4.00 9.40 5.65
C LEU A 36 4.77 8.39 6.51
N LEU A 37 5.58 7.53 5.89
CA LEU A 37 6.33 6.50 6.61
C LEU A 37 7.33 7.10 7.62
N CYS A 38 7.97 8.23 7.30
CA CYS A 38 8.91 8.94 8.19
C CYS A 38 8.28 9.51 9.47
N HIS A 39 6.98 9.78 9.47
CA HIS A 39 6.33 10.46 10.59
C HIS A 39 5.23 9.62 11.25
N LEU A 40 4.83 8.49 10.65
CA LEU A 40 3.67 7.73 11.11
C LEU A 40 3.85 7.13 12.50
N ASP A 41 5.06 6.70 12.85
CA ASP A 41 5.33 6.06 14.14
C ASP A 41 5.25 7.04 15.32
N GLN A 42 5.63 8.30 15.09
CA GLN A 42 5.57 9.37 16.08
C GLN A 42 4.13 9.81 16.39
N MET A 43 3.22 9.65 15.43
CA MET A 43 1.85 10.16 15.55
C MET A 43 0.96 9.30 16.46
N GLU A 44 1.15 7.97 16.45
CA GLU A 44 0.34 7.07 17.29
C GLU A 44 1.16 5.87 17.80
N PRO A 45 1.88 6.04 18.92
CA PRO A 45 2.73 5.01 19.49
C PRO A 45 1.97 3.80 20.03
N SER A 46 0.62 3.83 20.12
CA SER A 46 -0.16 2.64 20.48
C SER A 46 -0.36 1.69 19.30
N TYR A 47 -0.11 2.10 18.06
CA TYR A 47 -0.30 1.24 16.89
C TYR A 47 0.99 0.51 16.51
N ARG A 48 0.85 -0.64 15.85
CA ARG A 48 1.95 -1.39 15.25
C ARG A 48 1.82 -1.29 13.74
N TYR A 49 2.92 -1.05 13.03
CA TYR A 49 2.90 -0.89 11.58
C TYR A 49 3.76 -1.95 10.89
N THR A 50 3.21 -2.59 9.86
CA THR A 50 3.98 -3.37 8.88
C THR A 50 3.89 -2.70 7.51
N VAL A 51 5.03 -2.38 6.91
CA VAL A 51 5.12 -1.80 5.57
C VAL A 51 5.48 -2.89 4.57
N PHE A 52 4.67 -3.06 3.53
CA PHE A 52 4.93 -3.94 2.40
C PHE A 52 5.48 -3.13 1.22
N LEU A 53 6.70 -3.42 0.78
CA LEU A 53 7.40 -2.61 -0.22
C LEU A 53 8.37 -3.44 -1.07
N HIS A 54 8.89 -2.86 -2.15
CA HIS A 54 10.01 -3.43 -2.91
C HIS A 54 11.29 -2.60 -2.81
N GLU A 55 11.18 -1.34 -2.40
CA GLU A 55 12.29 -0.38 -2.33
C GLU A 55 13.26 -0.72 -1.19
N ARG A 56 14.32 -1.47 -1.50
CA ARG A 56 15.29 -1.96 -0.50
C ARG A 56 16.24 -0.90 0.04
N ARG A 57 16.36 0.26 -0.62
CA ARG A 57 17.17 1.38 -0.13
C ARG A 57 16.51 2.10 1.04
N PHE A 58 15.19 1.96 1.16
CA PHE A 58 14.47 2.48 2.31
C PHE A 58 14.65 1.53 3.49
N GLN A 59 15.66 1.83 4.29
CA GLN A 59 16.05 1.02 5.42
C GLN A 59 15.73 1.77 6.71
N GLN A 60 15.10 1.04 7.62
CA GLN A 60 15.07 1.32 9.05
C GLN A 60 14.59 2.70 9.46
N ILE A 61 13.27 2.81 9.64
CA ILE A 61 12.65 3.78 10.52
C ILE A 61 12.37 3.08 11.83
N GLN A 62 12.60 3.76 12.95
CA GLN A 62 12.24 3.23 14.27
C GLN A 62 10.75 2.82 14.26
N ASN A 63 10.42 1.71 14.94
CA ASN A 63 9.04 1.27 15.15
C ASN A 63 8.22 0.82 13.91
N LEU A 64 8.81 0.73 12.71
CA LEU A 64 8.17 0.11 11.54
C LEU A 64 8.73 -1.29 11.25
N THR A 65 7.84 -2.27 11.06
CA THR A 65 8.23 -3.59 10.53
C THR A 65 8.24 -3.54 9.00
N LEU A 66 9.39 -3.70 8.36
CA LEU A 66 9.50 -3.68 6.90
C LEU A 66 9.44 -5.11 6.32
N ARG A 67 8.55 -5.34 5.35
CA ARG A 67 8.44 -6.61 4.61
C ARG A 67 8.65 -6.38 3.12
N TYR A 68 9.82 -6.77 2.65
CA TYR A 68 10.20 -6.62 1.24
C TYR A 68 9.64 -7.76 0.40
N SER A 69 8.95 -7.43 -0.70
CA SER A 69 8.58 -8.42 -1.71
C SER A 69 9.81 -8.88 -2.49
N ALA A 70 9.88 -10.19 -2.75
CA ALA A 70 10.88 -10.76 -3.63
C ALA A 70 10.59 -10.47 -5.12
N LEU A 71 9.35 -10.12 -5.45
CA LEU A 71 8.95 -9.83 -6.83
C LEU A 71 9.25 -8.37 -7.20
N SER A 72 9.62 -8.15 -8.47
CA SER A 72 9.82 -6.81 -9.04
C SER A 72 8.47 -6.12 -9.29
N THR A 73 7.85 -5.66 -8.21
CA THR A 73 6.58 -4.91 -8.21
C THR A 73 6.70 -3.47 -8.76
N GLU A 74 7.89 -3.09 -9.24
CA GLU A 74 8.07 -1.91 -10.09
C GLU A 74 7.30 -2.06 -11.42
N LYS A 75 7.21 -3.29 -11.93
CA LYS A 75 6.43 -3.61 -13.13
C LYS A 75 4.94 -3.62 -12.79
N PRO A 76 4.10 -2.79 -13.44
CA PRO A 76 2.68 -2.66 -13.07
C PRO A 76 1.92 -3.99 -13.04
N VAL A 77 2.12 -4.86 -14.05
CA VAL A 77 1.45 -6.16 -14.11
C VAL A 77 1.84 -7.05 -12.93
N VAL A 78 3.14 -7.12 -12.59
CA VAL A 78 3.63 -7.90 -11.45
C VAL A 78 3.06 -7.37 -10.14
N ARG A 79 2.97 -6.03 -9.99
CA ARG A 79 2.35 -5.41 -8.82
C ARG A 79 0.87 -5.76 -8.70
N ILE A 80 0.10 -5.63 -9.78
CA ILE A 80 -1.33 -5.96 -9.81
C ILE A 80 -1.55 -7.42 -9.38
N LEU A 81 -0.77 -8.35 -9.93
CA LEU A 81 -0.87 -9.77 -9.56
C LEU A 81 -0.46 -9.99 -8.10
N TRP A 82 0.59 -9.33 -7.62
CA TRP A 82 1.01 -9.44 -6.23
C TRP A 82 -0.09 -8.91 -5.28
N GLU A 83 -0.64 -7.73 -5.57
CA GLU A 83 -1.71 -7.09 -4.80
C GLU A 83 -2.97 -7.96 -4.76
N GLN A 84 -3.38 -8.53 -5.87
CA GLN A 84 -4.63 -9.29 -5.91
C GLN A 84 -4.51 -10.73 -5.39
N PHE A 85 -3.36 -11.39 -5.56
CA PHE A 85 -3.22 -12.82 -5.24
C PHE A 85 -2.34 -13.13 -4.02
N LEU A 86 -1.23 -12.41 -3.84
CA LEU A 86 -0.29 -12.69 -2.74
C LEU A 86 -0.58 -11.84 -1.50
N GLN A 87 -0.99 -10.59 -1.69
CA GLN A 87 -1.23 -9.67 -0.59
C GLN A 87 -2.29 -10.18 0.39
N PRO A 88 -3.45 -10.75 -0.01
CA PRO A 88 -4.41 -11.29 0.94
C PRO A 88 -3.82 -12.34 1.90
N PHE A 89 -2.96 -13.22 1.38
CA PHE A 89 -2.28 -14.24 2.18
C PHE A 89 -1.26 -13.60 3.13
N VAL A 90 -0.44 -12.67 2.62
CA VAL A 90 0.57 -11.98 3.41
C VAL A 90 -0.07 -11.15 4.54
N LEU A 91 -1.20 -10.50 4.28
CA LEU A 91 -1.97 -9.75 5.29
C LEU A 91 -2.50 -10.67 6.39
N ARG A 92 -3.10 -11.82 6.03
CA ARG A 92 -3.55 -12.82 7.01
C ARG A 92 -2.41 -13.35 7.86
N GLN A 93 -1.30 -13.75 7.22
CA GLN A 93 -0.14 -14.30 7.91
C GLN A 93 0.51 -13.28 8.85
N ALA A 94 0.48 -11.99 8.50
CA ALA A 94 1.01 -10.93 9.33
C ALA A 94 0.06 -10.51 10.47
N GLY A 95 -1.18 -10.99 10.50
CA GLY A 95 -2.16 -10.64 11.55
C GLY A 95 -2.64 -9.20 11.47
N ILE A 96 -2.76 -8.63 10.26
CA ILE A 96 -3.15 -7.22 10.06
C ILE A 96 -4.63 -7.01 10.42
N ASP A 97 -4.89 -6.07 11.33
CA ASP A 97 -6.23 -5.67 11.76
C ASP A 97 -6.84 -4.60 10.82
N LEU A 98 -6.03 -3.74 10.19
CA LEU A 98 -6.44 -2.73 9.21
C LEU A 98 -5.41 -2.61 8.08
N TYR A 99 -5.87 -2.61 6.83
CA TYR A 99 -5.02 -2.41 5.65
C TYR A 99 -5.13 -1.00 5.08
N HIS A 100 -4.02 -0.34 4.79
CA HIS A 100 -3.97 0.93 4.06
C HIS A 100 -3.21 0.75 2.75
N GLY A 101 -3.95 0.77 1.64
CA GLY A 101 -3.39 0.89 0.30
C GLY A 101 -2.92 2.31 0.06
N LEU A 102 -1.61 2.56 0.07
CA LEU A 102 -1.09 3.93 -0.07
C LEU A 102 -1.24 4.51 -1.48
N ALA A 103 -1.84 3.77 -2.41
CA ALA A 103 -2.14 4.25 -3.75
C ALA A 103 -3.25 3.45 -4.43
N PHE A 104 -4.42 4.07 -4.56
CA PHE A 104 -5.56 3.75 -5.43
C PHE A 104 -6.32 2.43 -5.25
N VAL A 105 -5.69 1.38 -4.71
CA VAL A 105 -6.25 0.02 -4.78
C VAL A 105 -6.03 -0.79 -3.51
N ALA A 106 -7.00 -1.66 -3.23
CA ALA A 106 -6.90 -2.74 -2.27
C ALA A 106 -7.16 -4.09 -2.95
N PRO A 107 -6.73 -5.22 -2.36
CA PRO A 107 -7.14 -6.53 -2.83
C PRO A 107 -8.64 -6.72 -2.66
N VAL A 108 -9.34 -7.25 -3.66
CA VAL A 108 -10.76 -7.60 -3.54
C VAL A 108 -11.00 -8.58 -2.39
N ALA A 109 -10.06 -9.50 -2.18
CA ALA A 109 -10.09 -10.48 -1.11
C ALA A 109 -9.37 -10.01 0.16
N ALA A 110 -9.31 -8.70 0.43
CA ALA A 110 -8.71 -8.17 1.64
C ALA A 110 -9.29 -8.87 2.89
N PRO A 111 -8.46 -9.44 3.77
CA PRO A 111 -8.94 -10.23 4.90
C PRO A 111 -9.40 -9.39 6.10
N CYS A 112 -9.29 -8.07 6.00
CA CYS A 112 -9.57 -7.09 7.04
C CYS A 112 -10.11 -5.81 6.41
N PRO A 113 -10.72 -4.91 7.20
CA PRO A 113 -11.10 -3.58 6.73
C PRO A 113 -9.93 -2.86 6.08
N PHE A 114 -10.23 -2.04 5.08
CA PHE A 114 -9.20 -1.29 4.36
C PHE A 114 -9.56 0.16 4.08
N VAL A 115 -8.51 0.95 3.89
CA VAL A 115 -8.55 2.32 3.39
C VAL A 115 -7.58 2.42 2.21
N ILE A 116 -7.91 3.25 1.22
CA ILE A 116 -7.01 3.57 0.11
C ILE A 116 -6.80 5.07 0.02
N THR A 117 -5.58 5.48 -0.36
CA THR A 117 -5.30 6.86 -0.73
C THR A 117 -5.50 7.04 -2.23
N VAL A 118 -6.42 7.92 -2.61
CA VAL A 118 -6.67 8.31 -4.00
C VAL A 118 -6.09 9.71 -4.22
N TYR A 119 -5.07 9.83 -5.06
CA TYR A 119 -4.41 11.11 -5.31
C TYR A 119 -5.15 11.97 -6.34
N ASP A 120 -5.77 11.32 -7.33
CA ASP A 120 -6.53 11.97 -8.39
C ASP A 120 -7.49 10.98 -9.05
N LEU A 121 -8.41 11.48 -9.88
CA LEU A 121 -9.34 10.67 -10.67
C LEU A 121 -9.11 10.87 -12.18
N SER A 122 -7.88 11.20 -12.58
CA SER A 122 -7.55 11.53 -13.97
C SER A 122 -7.82 10.35 -14.91
N PHE A 123 -7.67 9.11 -14.41
CA PHE A 123 -8.02 7.90 -15.17
C PHE A 123 -9.52 7.77 -15.48
N LYS A 124 -10.39 8.46 -14.73
CA LYS A 124 -11.83 8.59 -15.04
C LYS A 124 -12.10 9.79 -15.94
N ARG A 125 -11.42 10.92 -15.70
CA ARG A 125 -11.70 12.19 -16.39
C ARG A 125 -11.08 12.32 -17.79
N TYR A 126 -9.88 11.75 -17.98
CA TYR A 126 -9.07 11.80 -19.21
C TYR A 126 -8.65 10.39 -19.63
N PRO A 127 -9.62 9.51 -19.94
CA PRO A 127 -9.36 8.09 -20.19
C PRO A 127 -8.37 7.80 -21.33
N GLU A 128 -8.33 8.68 -22.32
CA GLU A 128 -7.43 8.64 -23.49
C GLU A 128 -5.94 8.80 -23.13
N ALA A 129 -5.64 9.41 -21.97
CA ALA A 129 -4.27 9.60 -21.50
C ALA A 129 -3.70 8.35 -20.80
N PHE A 130 -4.50 7.29 -20.60
CA PHE A 130 -4.12 6.10 -19.84
C PHE A 130 -4.11 4.84 -20.71
N LYS A 131 -3.14 3.95 -20.45
CA LYS A 131 -3.16 2.61 -21.04
C LYS A 131 -4.44 1.88 -20.62
N PRO A 132 -5.17 1.19 -21.54
CA PRO A 132 -6.46 0.58 -21.25
C PRO A 132 -6.46 -0.32 -20.00
N LEU A 133 -5.45 -1.17 -19.85
CA LEU A 133 -5.34 -2.06 -18.68
C LEU A 133 -5.19 -1.30 -17.36
N ASN A 134 -4.36 -0.25 -17.33
CA ASN A 134 -4.20 0.58 -16.13
C ASN A 134 -5.49 1.33 -15.80
N ARG A 135 -6.18 1.85 -16.82
CA ARG A 135 -7.46 2.54 -16.65
C ARG A 135 -8.52 1.61 -16.06
N ILE A 136 -8.69 0.41 -16.63
CA ILE A 136 -9.66 -0.58 -16.17
C ILE A 136 -9.35 -0.97 -14.73
N TYR A 137 -8.07 -1.24 -14.43
CA TYR A 137 -7.64 -1.57 -13.07
C TYR A 137 -7.97 -0.45 -12.08
N LEU A 138 -7.55 0.79 -12.33
CA LEU A 138 -7.84 1.89 -11.40
C LEU A 138 -9.34 2.16 -11.27
N SER A 139 -10.11 2.05 -12.35
CA SER A 139 -11.56 2.29 -12.32
C SER A 139 -12.30 1.28 -11.45
N ILE A 140 -11.99 -0.02 -11.60
CA ILE A 140 -12.66 -1.09 -10.85
C ILE A 140 -12.28 -1.07 -9.36
N PHE A 141 -10.99 -0.86 -9.06
CA PHE A 141 -10.46 -1.07 -7.71
C PHE A 141 -10.49 0.17 -6.81
N THR A 142 -10.82 1.34 -7.36
CA THR A 142 -11.05 2.56 -6.57
C THR A 142 -12.52 2.74 -6.15
N GLU A 143 -13.47 1.96 -6.68
CA GLU A 143 -14.93 2.06 -6.39
C GLU A 143 -15.45 0.99 -5.40
N GLN A 144 -14.55 0.29 -4.71
CA GLN A 144 -14.89 -0.86 -3.84
C GLN A 144 -15.32 -0.44 -2.44
#